data_AF-A0A938MJG1-F1
#
_entry.id   AF-A0A938MJG1-F1
#
_cell.length_a   1.000
_cell.length_b   1.000
_cell.length_c   1.000
_cell.angle_alpha   90.00
_cell.angle_beta   90.00
_cell.angle_gamma   90.00
#
_symmetry.space_group_name_H-M   'P 1'
#
loop_
_entity.id
_entity.type
_entity.pdbx_description
1 polymer ?
#
loop_
_entity_poly.entity_id
_entity_poly.type
_entity_poly.pdbx_seq_one_letter_code
_entity_poly.pdbx_strand_id
1 'polypeptide(L)'
;MKGQTLTPVPPDAVAQAAAEVLGALEAKPDQWKPLTEEQVAKTLRILSSKKEATEELVYVAGGNVYRLCPEGRLLGDAHPSAAAYAWPVAHDVRPAGESLGSRGCQDCHAKDSGFFFGKVEAPSPAQLSKPAAKLMHELEGYKLADLRAWEQSARYRGAWITIGLIAAGVLALVLAQGLVVWLGAALRPVFVRTPKRVKPEA
;
A
#
# COMPACT_ATOMS: atom_id res chain seq x y z
N MET A 1 -19.49 -18.71 -5.42
CA MET A 1 -18.47 -19.25 -6.35
C MET A 1 -17.12 -18.63 -5.99
N LYS A 2 -16.24 -19.39 -5.32
CA LYS A 2 -14.84 -18.98 -5.12
C LYS A 2 -13.99 -19.82 -6.07
N GLY A 3 -13.26 -19.18 -6.98
CA GLY A 3 -12.27 -19.84 -7.84
C GLY A 3 -12.74 -20.30 -9.22
N GLN A 4 -13.78 -19.69 -9.80
CA GLN A 4 -14.16 -19.97 -11.19
C GLN A 4 -13.48 -18.99 -12.16
N THR A 5 -12.98 -19.49 -13.29
CA THR A 5 -12.38 -18.67 -14.34
C THR A 5 -13.48 -17.91 -15.08
N LEU A 6 -13.36 -16.59 -15.18
CA LEU A 6 -14.26 -15.78 -16.01
C LEU A 6 -13.73 -15.73 -17.45
N THR A 7 -14.57 -16.10 -18.40
CA THR A 7 -14.24 -16.04 -19.84
C THR A 7 -14.92 -14.82 -20.46
N PRO A 8 -14.19 -13.89 -21.09
CA PRO A 8 -14.79 -12.74 -21.75
C PRO A 8 -15.74 -13.16 -22.88
N VAL A 9 -16.91 -12.52 -22.94
CA VAL A 9 -17.82 -12.65 -24.09
C VAL A 9 -17.25 -11.81 -25.25
N PRO A 10 -17.33 -12.29 -26.51
CA PRO A 10 -16.89 -11.52 -27.67
C PRO A 10 -17.52 -10.12 -27.70
N PRO A 11 -16.73 -9.04 -27.89
CA PRO A 11 -17.22 -7.67 -27.85
C PRO A 11 -18.37 -7.38 -28.81
N ASP A 12 -18.35 -7.95 -30.01
CA ASP A 12 -19.39 -7.73 -31.03
C ASP A 12 -20.76 -8.26 -30.59
N ALA A 13 -20.78 -9.43 -29.92
CA ALA A 13 -22.01 -10.00 -29.37
C ALA A 13 -22.60 -9.10 -28.26
N VAL A 14 -21.72 -8.56 -27.40
CA VAL A 14 -22.11 -7.60 -26.36
C VAL A 14 -22.65 -6.32 -26.99
N ALA A 15 -21.97 -5.78 -28.02
CA ALA A 15 -22.38 -4.57 -28.71
C ALA A 15 -23.76 -4.70 -29.37
N GLN A 16 -24.03 -5.82 -30.05
CA GLN A 16 -25.34 -6.08 -30.67
C GLN A 16 -26.47 -6.15 -29.62
N ALA A 17 -26.25 -6.84 -28.51
CA ALA A 17 -27.25 -6.91 -27.43
C ALA A 17 -27.43 -5.57 -26.72
N ALA A 18 -26.35 -4.83 -26.50
CA ALA A 18 -26.38 -3.53 -25.85
C ALA A 18 -27.04 -2.46 -26.74
N ALA A 19 -26.89 -2.53 -28.06
CA ALA A 19 -27.51 -1.58 -29.00
C ALA A 19 -29.04 -1.57 -28.91
N GLU A 20 -29.66 -2.73 -28.66
CA GLU A 20 -31.11 -2.85 -28.45
C GLU A 20 -31.61 -2.16 -27.17
N VAL A 21 -30.72 -1.99 -26.18
CA VAL A 21 -31.06 -1.43 -24.87
C VAL A 21 -30.65 0.03 -24.75
N LEU A 22 -29.47 0.37 -25.26
CA LEU A 22 -28.84 1.67 -25.13
C LEU A 22 -29.16 2.61 -26.30
N GLY A 23 -29.54 2.06 -27.46
CA GLY A 23 -29.70 2.83 -28.69
C GLY A 23 -28.39 3.47 -29.16
N ALA A 24 -28.50 4.47 -30.05
CA ALA A 24 -27.37 5.31 -30.41
C ALA A 24 -27.07 6.29 -29.27
N LEU A 25 -26.12 5.93 -28.40
CA LEU A 25 -25.61 6.86 -27.41
C LEU A 25 -24.69 7.87 -28.10
N GLU A 26 -25.17 9.10 -28.29
CA GLU A 26 -24.28 10.24 -28.56
C GLU A 26 -23.52 10.57 -27.27
N ALA A 27 -22.48 9.81 -26.97
CA ALA A 27 -21.57 10.09 -25.87
C ALA A 27 -20.57 11.17 -26.32
N LYS A 28 -20.76 12.41 -25.85
CA LYS A 28 -19.68 13.39 -25.89
C LYS A 28 -18.60 12.98 -24.88
N PRO A 29 -17.30 13.17 -25.16
CA PRO A 29 -16.21 12.70 -24.29
C PRO A 29 -16.30 13.20 -22.82
N ASP A 30 -16.92 14.36 -22.61
CA ASP A 30 -17.12 15.03 -21.33
C ASP A 30 -18.47 14.70 -20.66
N GLN A 31 -19.36 13.95 -21.31
CA GLN A 31 -20.73 13.67 -20.85
C GLN A 31 -20.96 12.17 -20.63
N TRP A 32 -20.03 11.51 -19.93
CA TRP A 32 -20.21 10.12 -19.53
C TRP A 32 -21.38 9.97 -18.54
N LYS A 33 -22.42 9.23 -18.94
CA LYS A 33 -23.51 8.81 -18.05
C LYS A 33 -23.27 7.36 -17.59
N PRO A 34 -23.27 7.09 -16.28
CA PRO A 34 -23.16 5.73 -15.77
C PRO A 34 -24.30 4.84 -16.26
N LEU A 35 -23.99 3.57 -16.55
CA LEU A 35 -24.99 2.57 -16.87
C LEU A 35 -25.86 2.27 -15.63
N THR A 36 -27.16 2.15 -15.87
CA THR A 36 -28.16 1.79 -14.85
C THR A 36 -28.26 0.27 -14.67
N GLU A 37 -28.74 -0.18 -13.51
CA GLU A 37 -29.00 -1.61 -13.26
C GLU A 37 -29.93 -2.22 -14.31
N GLU A 38 -30.97 -1.48 -14.71
CA GLU A 38 -31.93 -1.93 -15.71
C GLU A 38 -31.28 -2.17 -17.09
N GLN A 39 -30.40 -1.25 -17.52
CA GLN A 39 -29.69 -1.39 -18.80
C GLN A 39 -28.78 -2.62 -18.81
N VAL A 40 -28.04 -2.84 -17.71
CA VAL A 40 -27.17 -4.01 -17.57
C VAL A 40 -28.00 -5.30 -17.52
N ALA A 41 -29.08 -5.33 -16.74
CA ALA A 41 -29.96 -6.50 -16.62
C ALA A 41 -30.64 -6.87 -17.94
N LYS A 42 -31.16 -5.88 -18.69
CA LYS A 42 -31.76 -6.10 -20.01
C LYS A 42 -30.73 -6.65 -21.01
N THR A 43 -29.52 -6.09 -21.03
CA THR A 43 -28.45 -6.55 -21.92
C THR A 43 -28.05 -7.99 -21.61
N LEU A 44 -27.88 -8.34 -20.33
CA LEU A 44 -27.59 -9.72 -19.91
C LEU A 44 -28.72 -10.68 -20.32
N ARG A 45 -29.99 -10.28 -20.18
CA ARG A 45 -31.14 -11.09 -20.60
C ARG A 45 -31.14 -11.35 -22.10
N ILE A 46 -30.87 -10.33 -22.92
CA ILE A 46 -30.77 -10.47 -24.38
C ILE A 46 -29.63 -11.43 -24.73
N LEU A 47 -28.45 -11.26 -24.13
CA LEU A 47 -27.31 -12.15 -24.36
C LEU A 47 -27.61 -13.60 -23.98
N SER A 48 -28.26 -13.84 -22.83
CA SER A 48 -28.66 -15.18 -22.41
C SER A 48 -29.69 -15.82 -23.35
N SER A 49 -30.56 -15.01 -23.98
CA SER A 49 -31.57 -15.52 -24.93
C SER A 49 -31.00 -15.87 -26.31
N LYS A 50 -29.91 -15.21 -26.71
CA LYS A 50 -29.28 -15.39 -28.04
C LYS A 50 -28.19 -16.46 -28.06
N LYS A 51 -27.64 -16.82 -26.90
CA LYS A 51 -26.60 -17.84 -26.77
C LYS A 51 -27.20 -19.21 -26.45
N GLU A 52 -26.75 -20.24 -27.16
CA GLU A 52 -26.75 -21.64 -26.66
C GLU A 52 -25.70 -21.84 -25.55
N ALA A 53 -25.45 -20.83 -24.71
CA ALA A 53 -24.42 -20.94 -23.69
C ALA A 53 -24.95 -21.75 -22.53
N THR A 54 -24.31 -22.89 -22.31
CA THR A 54 -24.47 -23.72 -21.11
C THR A 54 -23.94 -23.04 -19.84
N GLU A 55 -23.18 -21.94 -19.99
CA GLU A 55 -22.52 -21.21 -18.90
C GLU A 55 -23.26 -19.93 -18.53
N GLU A 56 -23.22 -19.58 -17.24
CA GLU A 56 -23.91 -18.41 -16.70
C GLU A 56 -23.22 -17.10 -17.09
N LEU A 57 -23.98 -16.18 -17.68
CA LEU A 57 -23.51 -14.85 -18.05
C LEU A 57 -23.55 -13.90 -16.86
N VAL A 58 -22.46 -13.15 -16.69
CA VAL A 58 -22.29 -12.19 -15.61
C VAL A 58 -21.71 -10.88 -16.13
N TYR A 59 -22.01 -9.79 -15.43
CA TYR A 59 -21.39 -8.49 -15.66
C TYR A 59 -20.31 -8.23 -14.61
N VAL A 60 -19.13 -7.79 -15.02
CA VAL A 60 -17.99 -7.57 -14.13
C VAL A 60 -17.68 -6.09 -14.07
N ALA A 61 -17.79 -5.49 -12.88
CA ALA A 61 -17.44 -4.07 -12.70
C ALA A 61 -17.17 -3.71 -11.23
N GLY A 62 -16.25 -2.76 -11.00
CA GLY A 62 -16.04 -2.13 -9.70
C GLY A 62 -15.66 -3.07 -8.55
N GLY A 63 -14.97 -4.19 -8.83
CA GLY A 63 -14.64 -5.19 -7.81
C GLY A 63 -15.61 -6.38 -7.70
N ASN A 64 -16.75 -6.32 -8.40
CA ASN A 64 -17.86 -7.25 -8.22
C ASN A 64 -18.24 -7.95 -9.53
N VAL A 65 -18.88 -9.10 -9.36
CA VAL A 65 -19.56 -9.87 -10.41
C VAL A 65 -21.06 -9.78 -10.15
N TYR A 66 -21.81 -9.35 -11.16
CA TYR A 66 -23.25 -9.16 -11.13
C TYR A 66 -23.97 -10.22 -11.95
N ARG A 67 -24.96 -10.87 -11.35
CA ARG A 67 -25.70 -12.01 -11.91
C ARG A 67 -27.16 -11.62 -12.04
N LEU A 68 -27.82 -12.10 -13.09
CA LEU A 68 -29.26 -11.88 -13.26
C LEU A 68 -30.05 -12.86 -12.40
N CYS A 69 -30.93 -12.35 -11.55
CA CYS A 69 -31.83 -13.17 -10.76
C CYS A 69 -33.16 -13.43 -11.47
N PRO A 70 -33.93 -14.46 -11.04
CA PRO A 70 -35.26 -14.73 -11.59
C PRO A 70 -36.19 -13.52 -11.56
N GLU A 71 -36.06 -12.66 -10.55
CA GLU A 71 -36.84 -11.43 -10.37
C GLU A 71 -36.40 -10.29 -11.31
N GLY A 72 -35.38 -10.52 -12.14
CA GLY A 72 -34.87 -9.57 -13.13
C GLY A 72 -33.93 -8.49 -12.58
N ARG A 73 -33.52 -8.61 -11.31
CA ARG A 73 -32.54 -7.74 -10.65
C ARG A 73 -31.11 -8.29 -10.75
N LEU A 74 -30.13 -7.44 -10.45
CA LEU A 74 -28.73 -7.86 -10.36
C LEU A 74 -28.31 -8.11 -8.91
N LEU A 75 -27.75 -9.31 -8.66
CA LEU A 75 -27.04 -9.59 -7.41
C LEU A 75 -25.54 -9.48 -7.65
N GLY A 76 -24.89 -8.61 -6.87
CA GLY A 76 -23.45 -8.37 -6.94
C GLY A 76 -22.71 -9.05 -5.79
N ASP A 77 -21.71 -9.86 -6.13
CA ASP A 77 -20.80 -10.49 -5.17
C ASP A 77 -19.35 -10.15 -5.51
N ALA A 78 -18.51 -10.00 -4.48
CA ALA A 78 -17.08 -9.83 -4.66
C ALA A 78 -16.46 -11.09 -5.28
N HIS A 79 -15.62 -10.93 -6.31
CA HIS A 79 -14.97 -12.05 -6.99
C HIS A 79 -13.49 -11.76 -7.23
N PRO A 80 -12.56 -12.73 -7.05
CA PRO A 80 -11.13 -12.50 -7.28
C PRO A 80 -10.80 -12.00 -8.69
N SER A 81 -11.44 -12.55 -9.73
CA SER A 81 -11.25 -12.09 -11.12
C SER A 81 -11.86 -10.72 -11.43
N ALA A 82 -12.69 -10.18 -10.53
CA ALA A 82 -13.23 -8.82 -10.63
C ALA A 82 -12.43 -7.82 -9.79
N ALA A 83 -11.42 -8.27 -9.03
CA ALA A 83 -10.62 -7.42 -8.18
C ALA A 83 -9.94 -6.32 -9.01
N ALA A 84 -9.83 -5.13 -8.42
CA ALA A 84 -9.11 -4.03 -9.02
C ALA A 84 -7.67 -4.45 -9.35
N TYR A 85 -7.24 -4.15 -10.57
CA TYR A 85 -5.85 -4.27 -10.98
C TYR A 85 -5.17 -2.90 -10.82
N ALA A 86 -3.91 -2.90 -10.40
CA ALA A 86 -3.09 -1.70 -10.32
C ALA A 86 -2.13 -1.67 -11.52
N TRP A 87 -2.10 -0.55 -12.25
CA TRP A 87 -1.05 -0.31 -13.24
C TRP A 87 -0.01 0.60 -12.59
N PRO A 88 1.28 0.24 -12.66
CA PRO A 88 2.35 1.16 -12.27
C PRO A 88 2.41 2.27 -13.33
N VAL A 89 1.81 3.41 -13.03
CA VAL A 89 1.79 4.58 -13.89
C VAL A 89 2.94 5.49 -13.44
N ALA A 90 4.11 5.38 -14.08
CA ALA A 90 5.29 6.16 -13.75
C ALA A 90 5.39 7.42 -14.62
N HIS A 91 4.60 8.47 -14.33
CA HIS A 91 4.74 9.73 -15.10
C HIS A 91 4.48 11.05 -14.35
N ASP A 92 4.28 11.05 -13.04
CA ASP A 92 4.22 12.31 -12.27
C ASP A 92 5.65 12.78 -11.94
N VAL A 93 6.36 13.34 -12.94
CA VAL A 93 7.60 14.07 -12.69
C VAL A 93 7.23 15.43 -12.10
N ARG A 94 7.31 15.53 -10.77
CA ARG A 94 7.08 16.79 -10.06
C ARG A 94 8.38 17.58 -9.95
N PRO A 95 8.34 18.92 -9.90
CA PRO A 95 9.50 19.72 -9.49
C PRO A 95 10.08 19.22 -8.16
N ALA A 96 11.38 19.43 -7.93
CA ALA A 96 12.07 18.88 -6.75
C ALA A 96 11.38 19.23 -5.42
N GLY A 97 10.85 20.45 -5.27
CA GLY A 97 10.13 20.90 -4.07
C GLY A 97 8.71 20.34 -3.90
N GLU A 98 8.15 19.71 -4.94
CA GLU A 98 6.83 19.06 -4.92
C GLU A 98 6.93 17.52 -5.01
N SER A 99 8.16 17.02 -5.12
CA SER A 99 8.43 15.58 -5.11
C SER A 99 8.07 15.01 -3.76
N LEU A 100 7.43 13.84 -3.77
CA LEU A 100 7.09 13.14 -2.54
C LEU A 100 8.36 12.84 -1.73
N GLY A 101 8.34 13.19 -0.44
CA GLY A 101 9.51 13.04 0.44
C GLY A 101 10.40 14.29 0.52
N SER A 102 10.16 15.31 -0.29
CA SER A 102 10.91 16.57 -0.25
C SER A 102 10.78 17.31 1.09
N ARG A 103 9.70 17.10 1.85
CA ARG A 103 9.51 17.65 3.20
C ARG A 103 9.94 16.68 4.31
N GLY A 104 10.57 15.57 3.93
CA GLY A 104 11.13 14.57 4.83
C GLY A 104 10.31 13.28 4.89
N CYS A 105 10.78 12.34 5.71
CA CYS A 105 10.25 10.96 5.77
C CYS A 105 8.75 10.88 6.10
N GLN A 106 8.21 11.88 6.81
CA GLN A 106 6.80 11.89 7.21
C GLN A 106 5.83 12.12 6.05
N ASP A 107 6.30 12.64 4.90
CA ASP A 107 5.46 12.74 3.69
C ASP A 107 4.86 11.39 3.30
N CYS A 108 5.62 10.30 3.47
CA CYS A 108 5.16 8.94 3.21
C CYS A 108 4.82 8.20 4.51
N HIS A 109 5.54 8.43 5.60
CA HIS A 109 5.45 7.59 6.80
C HIS A 109 4.63 8.18 7.95
N ALA A 110 3.97 9.32 7.76
CA ALA A 110 3.00 9.80 8.74
C ALA A 110 1.83 8.81 8.90
N LYS A 111 1.22 8.81 10.08
CA LYS A 111 0.11 7.92 10.47
C LYS A 111 -1.12 7.99 9.56
N ASP A 112 -1.24 9.09 8.83
CA ASP A 112 -2.33 9.56 7.99
C ASP A 112 -1.82 10.02 6.61
N SER A 113 -0.62 9.56 6.21
CA SER A 113 -0.08 9.87 4.89
C SER A 113 -1.02 9.38 3.78
N GLY A 114 -1.30 10.25 2.82
CA GLY A 114 -2.06 9.87 1.63
C GLY A 114 -1.37 8.80 0.79
N PHE A 115 -0.05 8.64 0.92
CA PHE A 115 0.74 7.66 0.18
C PHE A 115 0.37 6.22 0.54
N PHE A 116 0.39 5.84 1.83
CA PHE A 116 0.04 4.46 2.23
C PHE A 116 -1.41 4.30 2.67
N PHE A 117 -2.01 5.35 3.25
CA PHE A 117 -3.35 5.30 3.85
C PHE A 117 -4.42 5.97 2.98
N GLY A 118 -4.04 6.44 1.79
CA GLY A 118 -4.99 6.91 0.78
C GLY A 118 -5.96 5.80 0.40
N LYS A 119 -7.24 6.15 0.28
CA LYS A 119 -8.29 5.24 -0.18
C LYS A 119 -8.42 5.35 -1.69
N VAL A 120 -8.21 4.24 -2.38
CA VAL A 120 -8.42 4.12 -3.82
C VAL A 120 -9.73 3.41 -4.06
N GLU A 121 -10.63 4.06 -4.79
CA GLU A 121 -11.90 3.49 -5.22
C GLU A 121 -11.73 2.91 -6.63
N ALA A 122 -12.32 1.76 -6.90
CA ALA A 122 -12.34 1.15 -8.23
C ALA A 122 -13.54 1.72 -9.02
N PRO A 123 -13.34 2.75 -9.87
CA PRO A 123 -14.46 3.33 -10.61
C PRO A 123 -15.12 2.28 -11.50
N SER A 124 -16.44 2.39 -11.64
CA SER A 124 -17.25 1.46 -12.43
C SER A 124 -18.02 2.22 -13.51
N PRO A 125 -18.06 1.74 -14.76
CA PRO A 125 -18.94 2.26 -15.81
C PRO A 125 -20.42 2.21 -15.44
N ALA A 126 -20.81 1.32 -14.52
CA ALA A 126 -22.17 1.15 -14.03
C ALA A 126 -22.27 1.46 -12.53
N GLN A 127 -23.26 2.24 -12.12
CA GLN A 127 -23.52 2.54 -10.71
C GLN A 127 -24.46 1.49 -10.10
N LEU A 128 -23.94 0.27 -9.92
CA LEU A 128 -24.73 -0.87 -9.41
C LEU A 128 -24.59 -1.03 -7.89
N SER A 129 -23.45 -0.64 -7.34
CA SER A 129 -23.16 -0.69 -5.91
C SER A 129 -22.08 0.33 -5.55
N LYS A 130 -21.79 0.49 -4.26
CA LYS A 130 -20.66 1.30 -3.81
C LYS A 130 -19.36 0.70 -4.38
N PRO A 131 -18.48 1.51 -5.00
CA PRO A 131 -17.20 1.04 -5.51
C PRO A 131 -16.43 0.28 -4.45
N ALA A 132 -15.84 -0.86 -4.82
CA ALA A 132 -14.85 -1.48 -3.97
C ALA A 132 -13.72 -0.47 -3.73
N ALA A 133 -13.33 -0.31 -2.47
CA ALA A 133 -12.25 0.57 -2.10
C ALA A 133 -11.18 -0.18 -1.33
N LYS A 134 -9.92 0.14 -1.64
CA LYS A 134 -8.76 -0.41 -0.97
C LYS A 134 -7.85 0.70 -0.50
N LEU A 135 -7.14 0.46 0.58
CA LEU A 135 -6.05 1.34 0.98
C LEU A 135 -4.85 1.12 0.06
N MET A 136 -4.07 2.16 -0.20
CA MET A 136 -2.87 2.08 -1.04
C MET A 136 -1.92 0.97 -0.57
N HIS A 137 -1.69 0.86 0.74
CA HIS A 137 -0.81 -0.20 1.26
C HIS A 137 -1.32 -1.63 0.97
N GLU A 138 -2.64 -1.83 0.84
CA GLU A 138 -3.22 -3.13 0.48
C GLU A 138 -3.03 -3.44 -1.01
N LEU A 139 -3.04 -2.41 -1.86
CA LEU A 139 -2.74 -2.54 -3.29
C LEU A 139 -1.25 -2.83 -3.53
N GLU A 140 -0.38 -2.21 -2.74
CA GLU A 140 1.07 -2.41 -2.80
C GLU A 140 1.54 -3.70 -2.11
N GLY A 141 0.67 -4.35 -1.32
CA GLY A 141 0.98 -5.59 -0.61
C GLY A 141 1.75 -5.40 0.71
N TYR A 142 1.76 -4.20 1.26
CA TYR A 142 2.38 -3.90 2.54
C TYR A 142 1.47 -4.25 3.73
N LYS A 143 2.08 -4.82 4.77
CA LYS A 143 1.40 -5.08 6.04
C LYS A 143 1.31 -3.81 6.86
N LEU A 144 0.12 -3.56 7.42
CA LEU A 144 -0.12 -2.39 8.27
C LEU A 144 0.84 -2.32 9.47
N ALA A 145 1.16 -3.47 10.08
CA ALA A 145 2.07 -3.54 11.23
C ALA A 145 3.47 -3.00 10.89
N ASP A 146 4.01 -3.36 9.73
CA ASP A 146 5.33 -2.93 9.28
C ASP A 146 5.34 -1.41 9.04
N LEU A 147 4.28 -0.89 8.40
CA LEU A 147 4.11 0.55 8.18
C LEU A 147 3.99 1.33 9.50
N ARG A 148 3.27 0.78 10.50
CA ARG A 148 3.15 1.39 11.82
C ARG A 148 4.46 1.36 12.61
N ALA A 149 5.23 0.29 12.53
CA ALA A 149 6.56 0.23 13.12
C ALA A 149 7.49 1.29 12.50
N TRP A 150 7.38 1.49 11.18
CA TRP A 150 8.17 2.49 10.47
C TRP A 150 7.73 3.93 10.75
N GLU A 151 6.43 4.19 10.89
CA GLU A 151 5.90 5.47 11.36
C GLU A 151 6.54 5.85 12.71
N GLN A 152 6.56 4.92 13.67
CA GLN A 152 7.15 5.15 14.99
C GLN A 152 8.65 5.42 14.91
N SER A 153 9.39 4.64 14.12
CA SER A 153 10.83 4.84 13.95
C SER A 153 11.13 6.22 13.35
N ALA A 154 10.38 6.65 12.33
CA ALA A 154 10.51 7.96 11.71
C ALA A 154 10.13 9.10 12.67
N ARG A 155 9.07 8.91 13.47
CA ARG A 155 8.59 9.90 14.45
C ARG A 155 9.58 10.16 15.57
N TYR A 156 10.21 9.10 16.09
CA TYR A 156 11.13 9.20 17.22
C TYR A 156 12.61 9.21 16.81
N ARG A 157 12.90 9.24 15.51
CA ARG A 157 14.26 9.21 14.97
C ARG A 157 15.21 10.21 15.64
N GLY A 158 14.76 11.47 15.80
CA GLY A 158 15.56 12.50 16.46
C GLY A 158 15.93 12.12 17.90
N ALA A 159 14.94 11.70 18.69
CA ALA A 159 15.16 11.26 20.07
C ALA A 159 16.10 10.04 20.15
N TRP A 160 15.92 9.04 19.28
CA TRP A 160 16.80 7.87 19.25
C TRP A 160 18.24 8.22 18.92
N ILE A 161 18.47 9.11 17.95
CA ILE A 161 19.80 9.60 17.62
C ILE A 161 20.40 10.35 18.81
N THR A 162 19.65 11.26 19.45
CA THR A 162 20.13 12.02 20.60
C THR A 162 20.49 11.10 21.78
N ILE A 163 19.63 10.14 22.11
CA ILE A 163 19.88 9.15 23.16
C ILE A 163 21.12 8.32 22.83
N GLY A 164 21.26 7.86 21.58
CA GLY A 164 22.43 7.12 21.12
C GLY A 164 23.73 7.91 21.25
N LEU A 165 23.72 9.20 20.88
CA LEU A 165 24.88 10.08 21.02
C LEU A 165 25.24 10.32 22.50
N ILE A 166 24.25 10.51 23.38
CA ILE A 166 24.47 10.64 24.82
C ILE A 166 25.10 9.35 25.37
N ALA A 167 24.55 8.18 25.04
CA ALA A 167 25.07 6.90 25.49
C ALA A 167 26.52 6.66 25.00
N ALA A 168 26.80 6.99 23.74
CA ALA A 168 28.16 6.91 23.19
C ALA A 168 29.13 7.88 23.90
N GLY A 169 28.68 9.09 24.22
CA GLY A 169 29.46 10.06 24.99
C GLY A 169 29.79 9.57 26.40
N VAL A 170 28.83 9.01 27.11
CA VAL A 170 29.05 8.41 28.45
C VAL A 170 30.02 7.24 28.37
N LEU A 171 29.86 6.35 27.38
CA LEU A 171 30.78 5.23 27.17
C LEU A 171 32.21 5.73 26.90
N ALA A 172 32.37 6.75 26.06
CA ALA A 172 33.67 7.34 25.77
C ALA A 172 34.33 7.93 27.03
N LEU A 173 33.56 8.59 27.90
CA LEU A 173 34.06 9.12 29.18
C LEU A 173 34.53 7.99 30.11
N VAL A 174 33.77 6.91 30.22
CA VAL A 174 34.15 5.74 31.05
C VAL A 174 35.44 5.09 30.52
N LEU A 175 35.55 4.92 29.21
CA LEU A 175 36.76 4.36 28.59
C LEU A 175 37.97 5.29 28.77
N ALA A 176 37.79 6.61 28.63
CA ALA A 176 38.85 7.58 28.86
C ALA A 176 39.31 7.58 30.34
N GLN A 177 38.38 7.52 31.29
CA GLN A 177 38.71 7.38 32.70
C GLN A 177 39.49 6.09 32.98
N GLY A 178 39.05 4.97 32.43
CA GLY A 178 39.76 3.68 32.54
C GLY A 178 41.18 3.75 31.98
N LEU A 179 41.37 4.41 30.83
CA LEU A 179 42.67 4.63 30.21
C LEU A 179 43.59 5.48 31.11
N VAL A 180 43.09 6.57 31.70
CA VAL A 180 43.87 7.42 32.61
C VAL A 180 44.31 6.63 33.85
N VAL A 181 43.41 5.84 34.45
CA VAL A 181 43.73 4.99 35.60
C VAL A 181 44.80 3.95 35.24
N TRP A 182 44.65 3.30 34.08
CA TRP A 182 45.60 2.32 33.59
C TRP A 182 46.98 2.92 33.32
N LEU A 183 47.06 4.06 32.64
CA LEU A 183 48.31 4.79 32.39
C LEU A 183 48.99 5.19 33.71
N GLY A 184 48.22 5.69 34.68
CA GLY A 184 48.73 6.03 36.01
C GLY A 184 49.35 4.82 36.74
N ALA A 185 48.70 3.65 36.67
CA ALA A 185 49.23 2.42 37.24
C ALA A 185 50.50 1.93 36.52
N ALA A 186 50.51 1.98 35.18
CA ALA A 186 51.63 1.54 34.35
C ALA A 186 52.89 2.43 34.52
N LEU A 187 52.72 3.74 34.72
CA LEU A 187 53.83 4.70 34.89
C LEU A 187 54.33 4.79 36.34
N ARG A 188 53.56 4.31 37.33
CA ARG A 188 53.92 4.31 38.75
C ARG A 188 55.33 3.74 39.07
N PRO A 189 55.78 2.60 38.51
CA PRO A 189 57.13 2.07 38.79
C PRO A 189 58.27 2.91 38.19
N VAL A 190 57.99 3.76 37.20
CA VAL A 190 59.00 4.66 36.60
C VAL A 190 59.27 5.86 37.53
N PHE A 191 58.24 6.35 38.21
CA PHE A 191 58.34 7.54 39.07
C PHE A 191 58.55 7.23 40.56
N VAL A 192 58.15 6.06 41.04
CA VAL A 192 58.39 5.64 42.42
C VAL A 192 59.68 4.83 42.48
N ARG A 193 60.79 5.48 42.85
CA ARG A 193 62.08 4.83 43.09
C ARG A 193 61.92 3.87 44.27
N THR A 194 61.96 2.57 44.02
CA THR A 194 61.90 1.56 45.07
C THR A 194 63.11 1.75 46.00
N PRO A 195 62.91 1.95 47.31
CA PRO A 195 64.03 2.09 48.24
C PRO A 195 64.84 0.79 48.21
N LYS A 196 66.16 0.91 48.01
CA LYS A 196 67.08 -0.23 48.03
C LYS A 196 66.90 -0.96 49.36
N ARG A 197 66.54 -2.25 49.29
CA ARG A 197 66.50 -3.14 50.44
C ARG A 197 67.90 -3.16 51.07
N VAL A 198 68.06 -2.51 52.22
CA VAL A 198 69.27 -2.64 53.03
C VAL A 198 69.28 -4.08 53.54
N LYS A 199 70.29 -4.87 53.16
CA LYS A 199 70.46 -6.22 53.71
C LYS A 199 70.73 -6.09 55.21
N PRO A 200 70.06 -6.86 56.08
CA PRO A 200 70.47 -6.94 57.47
C PRO A 200 71.88 -7.55 57.50
N GLU A 201 72.80 -6.87 58.19
CA GLU A 201 74.07 -7.48 58.59
C GLU A 201 73.81 -8.56 59.64
N ALA A 202 74.63 -9.61 59.54
CA ALA A 202 74.53 -10.96 60.10
C ALA A 202 73.87 -11.13 61.49
#